data_AF-A0A4S4LAJ7-F1
#
_entry.id   AF-A0A4S4LAJ7-F1
#
_cell.length_a   1.000
_cell.length_b   1.000
_cell.length_c   1.000
_cell.angle_alpha   90.00
_cell.angle_beta   90.00
_cell.angle_gamma   90.00
#
_symmetry.space_group_name_H-M   'P 1'
#
loop_
_entity.id
_entity.type
_entity.pdbx_description
1 polymer ?
#
loop_
_entity_poly.entity_id
_entity_poly.type
_entity_poly.pdbx_seq_one_letter_code
_entity_poly.pdbx_strand_id
1 'polypeptide(L)'
;MSTPAPIGEAHIIKPNNFDSNKGYACRFLSSCEAYLSLNEQVYNTDKRKIIFILSFMLEKATGDWATNCTTIALAPNPTTKTSTGFSTWEDFVNDFRNTFIITNDSADA
;
A
#
# COMPACT_ATOMS: atom_id res chain seq x y z
N MET A 1 -14.46 -33.26 12.51
CA MET A 1 -14.49 -32.04 11.67
C MET A 1 -13.07 -31.77 11.23
N SER A 2 -12.78 -31.87 9.93
CA SER A 2 -11.46 -31.58 9.38
C SER A 2 -11.31 -30.07 9.24
N THR A 3 -10.25 -29.50 9.80
CA THR A 3 -9.87 -28.09 9.58
C THR A 3 -9.66 -27.88 8.07
N PRO A 4 -10.25 -26.85 7.44
CA PRO A 4 -9.94 -26.53 6.05
C PRO A 4 -8.44 -26.25 5.94
N ALA A 5 -7.80 -26.75 4.87
CA ALA A 5 -6.41 -26.42 4.61
C ALA A 5 -6.23 -24.89 4.57
N PRO A 6 -5.14 -24.34 5.13
CA PRO A 6 -4.87 -22.91 5.05
C PRO A 6 -4.86 -22.50 3.57
N ILE A 7 -5.72 -21.55 3.20
CA ILE A 7 -5.81 -21.09 1.82
C ILE A 7 -4.57 -20.24 1.53
N GLY A 8 -3.70 -20.76 0.67
CA GLY A 8 -2.43 -20.12 0.31
C GLY A 8 -2.59 -18.90 -0.60
N GLU A 9 -1.53 -18.10 -0.68
CA GLU A 9 -1.37 -17.04 -1.68
C GLU A 9 -1.22 -17.68 -3.07
N ALA A 10 -2.02 -17.23 -4.04
CA ALA A 10 -1.87 -17.58 -5.44
C ALA A 10 -0.53 -17.03 -5.98
N HIS A 11 0.29 -17.94 -6.48
CA HIS A 11 1.60 -17.61 -7.04
C HIS A 11 1.51 -17.10 -8.48
N ILE A 12 1.01 -15.87 -8.64
CA ILE A 12 1.14 -15.09 -9.88
C ILE A 12 2.34 -14.13 -9.79
N ILE A 13 2.69 -13.50 -10.92
CA ILE A 13 3.74 -12.49 -10.97
C ILE A 13 3.37 -11.33 -10.03
N LYS A 14 4.27 -11.02 -9.08
CA LYS A 14 4.12 -9.90 -8.15
C LYS A 14 4.39 -8.56 -8.86
N PRO A 15 3.87 -7.44 -8.35
CA PRO A 15 4.22 -6.11 -8.85
C PRO A 15 5.73 -5.88 -8.83
N ASN A 16 6.25 -5.11 -9.78
CA ASN A 16 7.62 -4.60 -9.70
C ASN A 16 7.73 -3.53 -8.62
N ASN A 17 8.94 -3.32 -8.09
CA ASN A 17 9.23 -2.21 -7.19
C ASN A 17 8.88 -0.87 -7.85
N PHE A 18 8.34 0.04 -7.05
CA PHE A 18 7.97 1.37 -7.46
C PHE A 18 9.07 2.36 -7.07
N ASP A 19 9.58 3.08 -8.06
CA ASP A 19 10.75 3.96 -7.97
C ASP A 19 10.37 5.46 -7.99
N SER A 20 9.12 5.80 -7.66
CA SER A 20 8.53 7.14 -7.78
C SER A 20 8.25 7.63 -9.21
N ASN A 21 8.40 6.80 -10.26
CA ASN A 21 8.07 7.23 -11.61
C ASN A 21 6.57 7.46 -11.78
N LYS A 22 6.16 8.73 -11.91
CA LYS A 22 4.76 9.14 -12.07
C LYS A 22 4.05 8.49 -13.26
N GLY A 23 4.76 8.28 -14.38
CA GLY A 23 4.22 7.58 -15.55
C GLY A 23 3.94 6.10 -15.30
N TYR A 24 4.54 5.52 -14.26
CA TYR A 24 4.33 4.14 -13.84
C TYR A 24 3.43 4.01 -12.59
N ALA A 25 3.16 5.09 -11.85
CA ALA A 25 2.41 5.05 -10.59
C ALA A 25 1.01 4.43 -10.73
N CYS A 26 0.26 4.82 -11.77
CA CYS A 26 -1.04 4.21 -12.07
C CYS A 26 -0.93 2.70 -12.34
N ARG A 27 0.04 2.29 -13.16
CA ARG A 27 0.24 0.89 -13.54
C ARG A 27 0.68 0.04 -12.35
N PHE A 28 1.56 0.58 -11.50
CA PHE A 28 1.95 -0.04 -10.24
C PHE A 28 0.74 -0.29 -9.35
N LEU A 29 -0.05 0.76 -9.07
CA LEU A 29 -1.23 0.64 -8.22
C LEU A 29 -2.23 -0.40 -8.75
N SER A 30 -2.55 -0.35 -10.05
CA SER A 30 -3.45 -1.35 -10.67
C SER A 30 -2.89 -2.78 -10.59
N SER A 31 -1.58 -2.96 -10.70
CA SER A 31 -0.95 -4.29 -10.56
C SER A 31 -1.07 -4.80 -9.13
N CYS A 32 -0.90 -3.94 -8.14
CA CYS A 32 -1.11 -4.26 -6.73
C CYS A 32 -2.58 -4.61 -6.45
N GLU A 33 -3.53 -3.81 -6.93
CA GLU A 33 -4.97 -4.06 -6.76
C GLU A 33 -5.40 -5.39 -7.36
N ALA A 34 -4.92 -5.73 -8.56
CA ALA A 34 -5.20 -7.02 -9.20
C ALA A 34 -4.63 -8.19 -8.38
N TYR A 35 -3.40 -8.06 -7.88
CA TYR A 35 -2.77 -9.07 -7.03
C TYR A 35 -3.54 -9.27 -5.73
N LEU A 36 -3.94 -8.18 -5.07
CA LEU A 36 -4.68 -8.20 -3.81
C LEU A 36 -6.09 -8.78 -3.99
N SER A 37 -6.77 -8.48 -5.12
CA SER A 37 -8.08 -9.04 -5.43
C SER A 37 -8.03 -10.55 -5.64
N LEU A 38 -7.00 -11.07 -6.31
CA LEU A 38 -6.82 -12.51 -6.46
C LEU A 38 -6.50 -13.22 -5.13
N ASN A 39 -5.88 -12.49 -4.19
CA ASN A 39 -5.39 -13.00 -2.92
C ASN A 39 -6.18 -12.44 -1.72
N GLU A 40 -7.44 -12.09 -1.92
CA GLU A 40 -8.25 -11.37 -0.93
C GLU A 40 -8.37 -12.12 0.40
N GLN A 41 -8.34 -13.45 0.36
CA GLN A 41 -8.35 -14.31 1.55
C GLN A 41 -7.09 -14.17 2.40
N VAL A 42 -5.94 -13.84 1.79
CA VAL A 42 -4.65 -13.62 2.46
C VAL A 42 -4.52 -12.16 2.90
N TYR A 43 -4.92 -11.23 2.03
CA TYR A 43 -4.89 -9.78 2.24
C TYR A 43 -6.27 -9.23 2.61
N ASN A 44 -6.87 -9.87 3.61
CA ASN A 44 -8.26 -9.63 4.03
C ASN A 44 -8.47 -8.42 4.95
N THR A 45 -7.40 -7.69 5.30
CA THR A 45 -7.50 -6.47 6.11
C THR A 45 -6.77 -5.32 5.44
N ASP A 46 -7.23 -4.10 5.70
CA ASP A 46 -6.61 -2.88 5.17
C ASP A 46 -5.13 -2.81 5.52
N LYS A 47 -4.76 -3.11 6.78
CA LYS A 47 -3.37 -3.22 7.21
C LYS A 47 -2.53 -4.14 6.31
N ARG A 48 -3.05 -5.32 5.96
CA ARG A 48 -2.31 -6.29 5.12
C ARG A 48 -2.13 -5.77 3.70
N LYS A 49 -3.17 -5.18 3.12
CA LYS A 49 -3.13 -4.58 1.78
C LYS A 49 -2.15 -3.40 1.72
N ILE A 50 -2.18 -2.53 2.73
CA ILE A 50 -1.31 -1.35 2.82
C ILE A 50 0.16 -1.77 2.98
N ILE A 51 0.46 -2.69 3.91
CA ILE A 51 1.83 -3.19 4.10
C ILE A 51 2.35 -3.87 2.83
N PHE A 52 1.50 -4.62 2.11
CA PHE A 52 1.88 -5.21 0.84
C PHE A 52 2.38 -4.15 -0.14
N ILE A 53 1.61 -3.09 -0.39
CA ILE A 53 2.04 -2.02 -1.30
C ILE A 53 3.32 -1.35 -0.82
N LEU A 54 3.39 -0.96 0.46
CA LEU A 54 4.55 -0.30 1.04
C LEU A 54 5.84 -1.11 0.88
N SER A 55 5.75 -2.44 0.91
CA SER A 55 6.91 -3.33 0.73
C SER A 55 7.58 -3.22 -0.64
N PHE A 56 6.87 -2.76 -1.67
CA PHE A 56 7.39 -2.52 -3.01
C PHE A 56 7.84 -1.07 -3.24
N MET A 57 7.70 -0.19 -2.24
CA MET A 57 8.00 1.25 -2.36
C MET A 57 9.25 1.68 -1.60
N LEU A 58 10.04 0.73 -1.06
CA LEU A 58 11.18 1.04 -0.19
C LEU A 58 12.42 1.56 -0.94
N GLU A 59 12.37 1.65 -2.27
CA GLU A 59 13.48 2.13 -3.09
C GLU A 59 13.39 3.64 -3.37
N LYS A 60 14.56 4.29 -3.49
CA LYS A 60 14.72 5.70 -3.93
C LYS A 60 13.88 6.68 -3.08
N ALA A 61 13.43 7.78 -3.68
CA ALA A 61 12.68 8.86 -3.01
C ALA A 61 11.31 8.40 -2.47
N THR A 62 10.76 7.31 -3.00
CA THR A 62 9.52 6.66 -2.51
C THR A 62 9.70 6.00 -1.15
N GLY A 63 10.94 5.62 -0.81
CA GLY A 63 11.27 5.00 0.47
C GLY A 63 10.94 5.91 1.66
N ASP A 64 11.14 7.22 1.53
CA ASP A 64 10.86 8.18 2.60
C ASP A 64 9.36 8.28 2.89
N TRP A 65 8.53 8.33 1.84
CA TRP A 65 7.07 8.36 1.99
C TRP A 65 6.56 7.05 2.62
N ALA A 66 7.02 5.90 2.12
CA ALA A 66 6.61 4.60 2.65
C ALA A 66 7.05 4.39 4.11
N THR A 67 8.26 4.86 4.45
CA THR A 67 8.79 4.86 5.82
C THR A 67 7.97 5.76 6.72
N ASN A 68 7.58 6.96 6.25
CA ASN A 68 6.75 7.88 7.00
C ASN A 68 5.36 7.28 7.30
N CYS A 69 4.69 6.71 6.30
CA CYS A 69 3.40 6.02 6.49
C CYS A 69 3.50 4.92 7.56
N THR A 70 4.55 4.09 7.48
CA THR A 70 4.79 3.01 8.44
C THR A 70 5.08 3.57 9.85
N THR A 71 5.89 4.62 9.93
CA THR A 71 6.27 5.24 11.20
C THR A 71 5.06 5.85 11.91
N ILE A 72 4.21 6.58 11.20
CA ILE A 72 2.98 7.15 11.75
C ILE A 72 2.04 6.04 12.23
N ALA A 73 1.85 5.00 11.42
CA ALA A 73 0.97 3.89 11.78
C ALA A 73 1.44 3.15 13.03
N LEU A 74 2.75 2.95 13.17
CA LEU A 74 3.34 2.23 14.31
C LEU A 74 3.57 3.12 15.54
N ALA A 75 3.53 4.44 15.41
CA ALA A 75 3.71 5.36 16.52
C ALA A 75 2.64 5.12 17.60
N PRO A 76 3.00 5.20 18.90
CA PRO A 76 2.05 5.05 19.98
C PRO A 76 1.11 6.26 20.05
N ASN A 77 -0.19 5.99 20.11
CA ASN A 77 -1.20 6.99 20.34
C ASN A 77 -1.07 7.52 21.79
N PRO A 78 -0.98 8.85 21.99
CA PRO A 78 -0.75 9.45 23.32
C PRO A 78 -1.83 9.10 24.35
N THR A 79 -3.06 8.84 23.89
CA THR A 79 -4.23 8.62 24.74
C THR A 79 -4.43 7.13 25.05
N THR A 80 -4.31 6.27 24.05
CA THR A 80 -4.61 4.83 24.21
C THR A 80 -3.37 3.98 24.51
N LYS A 81 -2.15 4.54 24.37
CA LYS A 81 -0.85 3.82 24.49
C LYS A 81 -0.71 2.62 23.55
N THR A 82 -1.57 2.50 22.55
CA THR A 82 -1.52 1.49 21.48
C THR A 82 -1.05 2.15 20.18
N SER A 83 -0.56 1.39 19.21
CA SER A 83 -0.16 1.92 17.90
C SER A 83 -1.35 2.63 17.24
N THR A 84 -1.10 3.79 16.61
CA THR A 84 -2.11 4.59 15.87
C THR A 84 -2.90 3.75 14.87
N GLY A 85 -2.24 2.74 14.30
CA GLY A 85 -2.82 1.84 13.31
C GLY A 85 -2.60 2.37 11.90
N PHE A 86 -2.71 1.47 10.92
CA PHE A 86 -2.77 1.88 9.51
C PHE A 86 -4.13 2.52 9.24
N SER A 87 -4.18 3.45 8.28
CA SER A 87 -5.42 4.05 7.78
C SER A 87 -6.31 3.00 7.08
N THR A 88 -7.50 3.43 6.67
CA THR A 88 -8.33 2.58 5.81
C THR A 88 -7.66 2.38 4.45
N TRP A 89 -8.04 1.31 3.75
CA TRP A 89 -7.56 1.05 2.40
C TRP A 89 -7.88 2.21 1.45
N GLU A 90 -9.07 2.80 1.57
CA GLU A 90 -9.53 3.91 0.73
C GLU A 90 -8.68 5.17 0.96
N ASP A 91 -8.45 5.55 2.22
CA ASP A 91 -7.63 6.72 2.57
C ASP A 91 -6.20 6.55 2.03
N PHE A 92 -5.61 5.36 2.21
CA PHE A 92 -4.28 5.07 1.70
C PHE A 92 -4.18 5.19 0.17
N VAL A 93 -5.16 4.65 -0.58
CA VAL A 93 -5.17 4.75 -2.04
C VAL A 93 -5.33 6.20 -2.50
N ASN A 94 -6.14 7.00 -1.79
CA ASN A 94 -6.29 8.42 -2.06
C ASN A 94 -4.98 9.19 -1.81
N ASP A 95 -4.31 8.95 -0.69
CA ASP A 95 -3.01 9.55 -0.38
C ASP A 95 -1.94 9.18 -1.42
N PHE A 96 -1.91 7.91 -1.84
CA PHE A 96 -1.02 7.45 -2.90
C PHE A 96 -1.29 8.19 -4.22
N ARG A 97 -2.56 8.29 -4.62
CA ARG A 97 -2.96 8.99 -5.85
C ARG A 97 -2.59 10.46 -5.80
N ASN A 98 -2.85 11.14 -4.68
CA ASN A 98 -2.51 12.55 -4.49
C ASN A 98 -1.00 12.80 -4.51
N THR A 99 -0.21 11.85 -4.00
CA THR A 99 1.25 12.00 -3.92
C THR A 99 1.94 11.69 -5.25
N PHE A 100 1.51 10.64 -5.96
CA PHE A 100 2.27 10.07 -7.09
C PHE A 100 1.57 10.13 -8.44
N ILE A 101 0.25 10.34 -8.50
CA ILE A 101 -0.54 10.31 -9.74
C ILE A 101 -1.03 11.72 -10.09
N ILE A 102 -1.70 12.38 -9.16
CA ILE A 102 -2.16 13.75 -9.32
C ILE A 102 -0.96 14.65 -9.05
N THR A 103 -0.20 14.91 -10.09
CA THR A 103 0.50 16.18 -10.13
C THR A 103 -0.56 17.18 -10.54
N ASN A 104 -0.88 18.14 -9.67
CA ASN A 104 -1.44 19.38 -10.19
C ASN A 104 -0.39 19.88 -11.18
N ASP A 105 -0.63 19.71 -12.48
CA ASP A 105 -0.01 20.53 -13.51
C ASP A 105 -0.57 21.94 -13.30
N SER A 106 -0.15 22.60 -12.20
CA SER A 106 -0.10 24.06 -12.14
C SER A 106 1.12 24.49 -12.96
N ALA A 107 1.12 24.10 -14.23
CA ALA A 107 1.79 24.83 -15.27
C ALA A 107 0.74 25.77 -15.87
N ASP A 108 0.95 27.06 -15.62
CA ASP A 108 0.40 28.21 -16.34
C ASP A 108 -1.11 28.53 -16.24
N ALA A 109 -1.41 29.55 -15.41
CA ALA A 109 -2.34 30.64 -15.74
C ALA A 109 -1.79 31.96 -15.21
#